data_AF-A0A2P8B502-F1
#
_entry.id   AF-A0A2P8B502-F1
#
_cell.length_a   1.000
_cell.length_b   1.000
_cell.length_c   1.000
_cell.angle_alpha   90.00
_cell.angle_beta   90.00
_cell.angle_gamma   90.00
#
_symmetry.space_group_name_H-M   'P 1'
#
loop_
_entity.id
_entity.type
_entity.pdbx_description
1 polymer ?
#
loop_
_entity_poly.entity_id
_entity_poly.type
_entity_poly.pdbx_seq_one_letter_code
_entity_poly.pdbx_strand_id
1 'polypeptide(L)'
;MGLGVAGHFRTAIDRDNDGVVVNAFYRHSRIKYYLKDRRALRIETVINDTYDIGVLRRLEHLDEVIAKARDANRRLLDTIRAGQSCVLASPVIERVAQPTLTEDGRRAPALRFADPRVMALTGALCLSLFAVTGVTNNSLRALTARMLGTGYTTSQMTYDLRRLRFNGLIRRIEHTHTYVLTPDGQRLAIFYTKLNDRLLRPLLAADQPQAPPNLRQALTTIDHHVDDYIAQARLKTAA
;
A
#
# COMPACT_ATOMS: atom_id res chain seq x y z
N MET A 1 25.02 17.70 -17.69
CA MET A 1 23.62 17.24 -17.88
C MET A 1 23.64 15.72 -17.76
N GLY A 2 23.54 15.19 -16.53
CA GLY A 2 23.77 13.76 -16.25
C GLY A 2 22.46 12.99 -16.20
N LEU A 3 22.33 11.97 -17.05
CA LEU A 3 21.23 11.01 -17.12
C LEU A 3 20.95 10.40 -15.73
N GLY A 4 19.70 10.51 -15.28
CA GLY A 4 19.24 9.95 -14.02
C GLY A 4 19.32 8.44 -14.03
N VAL A 5 20.33 7.88 -13.33
CA VAL A 5 20.40 6.45 -13.05
C VAL A 5 19.16 6.08 -12.24
N ALA A 6 18.30 5.22 -12.78
CA ALA A 6 17.16 4.67 -12.06
C ALA A 6 17.65 4.01 -10.76
N GLY A 7 17.17 4.49 -9.61
CA GLY A 7 17.55 3.88 -8.33
C GLY A 7 16.95 2.48 -8.24
N HIS A 8 17.81 1.46 -8.12
CA HIS A 8 17.34 0.10 -7.89
C HIS A 8 16.77 -0.02 -6.47
N PHE A 9 15.49 -0.39 -6.39
CA PHE A 9 14.85 -0.80 -5.15
C PHE A 9 14.85 -2.32 -5.07
N ARG A 10 15.32 -2.89 -3.95
CA ARG A 10 15.34 -4.33 -3.70
C ARG A 10 14.92 -4.61 -2.27
N THR A 11 14.07 -5.61 -2.05
CA THR A 11 13.75 -6.11 -0.72
C THR A 11 14.35 -7.50 -0.55
N ALA A 12 15.01 -7.75 0.57
CA ALA A 12 15.52 -9.07 0.96
C ALA A 12 15.03 -9.43 2.36
N ILE A 13 14.72 -10.71 2.56
CA ILE A 13 14.30 -11.27 3.84
C ILE A 13 15.39 -12.27 4.23
N ASP A 14 16.19 -11.88 5.22
CA ASP A 14 17.31 -12.69 5.71
C ASP A 14 16.92 -13.31 7.06
N ARG A 15 17.33 -14.56 7.29
CA ARG A 15 17.29 -15.18 8.62
C ARG A 15 18.66 -14.99 9.24
N ASP A 16 18.74 -14.05 10.18
CA ASP A 16 19.96 -13.71 10.89
C ASP A 16 19.61 -13.43 12.36
N ASN A 17 20.50 -13.76 13.30
CA ASN A 17 20.30 -13.60 14.75
C ASN A 17 18.98 -14.18 15.30
N ASP A 18 18.67 -15.46 15.02
CA ASP A 18 17.46 -16.15 15.50
C ASP A 18 16.13 -15.44 15.17
N GLY A 19 16.13 -14.59 14.14
CA GLY A 19 14.99 -13.77 13.74
C GLY A 19 14.93 -13.51 12.24
N VAL A 20 13.92 -12.74 11.85
CA VAL A 20 13.73 -12.28 10.46
C VAL A 20 14.19 -10.83 10.38
N VAL A 21 15.14 -10.57 9.48
CA VAL A 21 15.57 -9.23 9.13
C VAL A 21 15.02 -8.90 7.74
N VAL A 22 14.29 -7.80 7.63
CA VAL A 22 13.87 -7.30 6.33
C VAL A 22 14.74 -6.10 5.97
N ASN A 23 15.39 -6.20 4.80
CA ASN A 23 16.21 -5.15 4.23
C ASN A 23 15.48 -4.56 3.02
N ALA A 24 15.28 -3.25 3.01
CA ALA A 24 14.89 -2.50 1.80
C ALA A 24 16.08 -1.64 1.35
N PHE A 25 16.63 -1.97 0.18
CA PHE A 25 17.76 -1.30 -0.44
C PHE A 25 17.28 -0.20 -1.38
N TYR A 26 17.98 0.93 -1.38
CA TYR A 26 17.87 1.99 -2.36
C TYR A 26 19.27 2.45 -2.75
N ARG A 27 19.66 2.16 -4.00
CA ARG A 27 21.03 2.39 -4.49
C ARG A 27 22.05 1.72 -3.55
N HIS A 28 22.97 2.49 -2.96
CA HIS A 28 24.02 2.00 -2.07
C HIS A 28 23.57 1.99 -0.61
N SER A 29 22.44 2.62 -0.30
CA SER A 29 21.89 2.77 1.04
C SER A 29 20.77 1.75 1.30
N ARG A 30 20.45 1.52 2.57
CA ARG A 30 19.39 0.58 2.96
C ARG A 30 18.71 0.97 4.25
N ILE A 31 17.47 0.57 4.41
CA ILE A 31 16.78 0.54 5.70
C ILE A 31 16.56 -0.92 6.10
N LYS A 32 16.83 -1.23 7.37
CA LYS A 32 16.61 -2.54 7.98
C LYS A 32 15.59 -2.44 9.08
N TYR A 33 14.76 -3.47 9.20
CA TYR A 33 13.96 -3.65 10.39
C TYR A 33 13.94 -5.11 10.82
N TYR A 34 14.06 -5.31 12.13
CA TYR A 34 14.18 -6.62 12.75
C TYR A 34 13.71 -6.56 14.20
N LEU A 35 13.38 -7.73 14.74
CA LEU A 35 13.01 -7.86 16.15
C LEU A 35 14.28 -8.05 16.98
N LYS A 36 14.71 -6.99 17.67
CA LYS A 36 15.86 -7.03 18.56
C LYS A 36 15.50 -7.75 19.85
N ASP A 37 16.31 -8.74 20.22
CA ASP A 37 16.19 -9.55 21.45
C ASP A 37 14.80 -10.15 21.65
N ARG A 38 14.08 -10.44 20.55
CA ARG A 38 12.68 -10.89 20.53
C ARG A 38 11.69 -9.97 21.28
N ARG A 39 12.06 -8.73 21.56
CA ARG A 39 11.31 -7.81 22.43
C ARG A 39 10.97 -6.48 21.79
N ALA A 40 11.87 -5.91 20.98
CA ALA A 40 11.70 -4.57 20.44
C ALA A 40 11.88 -4.58 18.93
N LEU A 41 10.92 -4.00 18.20
CA LEU A 41 11.11 -3.73 16.78
C LEU A 41 12.13 -2.60 16.63
N ARG A 42 13.25 -2.88 15.96
CA ARG A 42 14.29 -1.90 15.67
C ARG A 42 14.27 -1.56 14.19
N ILE A 43 14.35 -0.27 13.87
CA ILE A 43 14.42 0.27 12.52
C ILE A 43 15.70 1.10 12.40
N GLU A 44 16.50 0.80 11.38
CA GLU A 44 17.79 1.45 11.15
C GLU A 44 17.96 1.80 9.67
N THR A 45 18.24 3.08 9.38
CA THR A 45 18.68 3.51 8.05
C THR A 45 20.20 3.57 8.03
N VAL A 46 20.80 2.89 7.05
CA VAL A 46 22.22 2.88 6.76
C VAL A 46 22.44 3.64 5.45
N ILE A 47 23.13 4.76 5.52
CA ILE A 47 23.47 5.60 4.38
C ILE A 47 24.96 5.36 4.05
N ASN A 48 25.22 4.59 2.99
CA ASN A 48 26.59 4.34 2.54
C ASN A 48 27.08 5.43 1.58
N ASP A 49 26.16 6.10 0.87
CA ASP A 49 26.48 7.24 0.02
C ASP A 49 25.44 8.36 0.23
N THR A 50 25.88 9.53 0.70
CA THR A 50 24.99 10.67 0.95
C THR A 50 24.37 11.21 -0.35
N TYR A 51 25.00 10.99 -1.50
CA TYR A 51 24.43 11.37 -2.79
C TYR A 51 23.17 10.57 -3.14
N ASP A 52 22.99 9.36 -2.59
CA ASP A 52 21.75 8.60 -2.77
C ASP A 52 20.54 9.41 -2.31
N ILE A 53 20.69 10.18 -1.23
CA ILE A 53 19.63 11.02 -0.64
C ILE A 53 19.78 12.51 -1.01
N GLY A 54 20.60 12.81 -2.02
CA GLY A 54 20.82 14.16 -2.53
C GLY A 54 21.51 15.10 -1.54
N VAL A 55 22.39 14.58 -0.68
CA VAL A 55 23.17 15.37 0.30
C VAL A 55 24.66 15.27 -0.02
N LEU A 56 25.39 16.37 0.13
CA LEU A 56 26.85 16.40 -0.04
C LEU A 56 27.56 15.71 1.14
N ARG A 57 28.82 15.30 0.95
CA ARG A 57 29.54 14.41 1.89
C ARG A 57 30.26 15.10 3.05
N ARG A 58 30.45 16.42 3.01
CA ARG A 58 31.23 17.15 4.02
C ARG A 58 30.53 17.14 5.39
N LEU A 59 31.30 17.24 6.47
CA LEU A 59 30.80 17.16 7.85
C LEU A 59 29.73 18.22 8.16
N GLU A 60 29.79 19.39 7.51
CA GLU A 60 28.78 20.46 7.61
C GLU A 60 27.36 20.02 7.19
N HIS A 61 27.24 18.93 6.41
CA HIS A 61 25.96 18.36 5.99
C HIS A 61 25.50 17.18 6.87
N LEU A 62 26.25 16.82 7.92
CA LEU A 62 25.93 15.68 8.78
C LEU A 62 24.52 15.78 9.39
N ASP A 63 24.13 16.98 9.83
CA ASP A 63 22.79 17.21 10.40
C ASP A 63 21.68 16.95 9.38
N GLU A 64 21.88 17.31 8.12
CA GLU A 64 20.93 17.03 7.04
C GLU A 64 20.82 15.52 6.77
N VAL A 65 21.95 14.81 6.78
CA VAL A 65 22.00 13.34 6.64
C VAL A 65 21.24 12.67 7.79
N ILE A 66 21.47 13.11 9.03
CA ILE A 66 20.78 12.58 10.23
C ILE A 66 19.27 12.86 10.15
N ALA A 67 18.87 14.07 9.75
CA ALA A 67 17.47 14.45 9.61
C ALA A 67 16.76 13.55 8.58
N LYS A 68 17.36 13.34 7.40
CA LYS A 68 16.81 12.47 6.35
C LYS A 68 16.74 11.00 6.80
N ALA A 69 17.75 10.49 7.50
CA ALA A 69 17.74 9.13 8.05
C ALA A 69 16.62 8.93 9.09
N ARG A 70 16.42 9.92 9.99
CA ARG A 70 15.35 9.89 11.00
C ARG A 70 13.97 9.95 10.37
N ASP A 71 13.78 10.77 9.35
CA ASP A 71 12.53 10.86 8.59
C ASP A 71 12.22 9.54 7.87
N ALA A 72 13.22 8.91 7.25
CA ALA A 72 13.08 7.58 6.65
C ALA A 72 12.63 6.52 7.67
N ASN A 73 13.29 6.46 8.84
CA ASN A 73 12.91 5.55 9.93
C ASN A 73 11.48 5.80 10.41
N ARG A 74 11.10 7.07 10.58
CA ARG A 74 9.76 7.47 11.05
C ARG A 74 8.68 7.03 10.07
N ARG A 75 8.86 7.30 8.77
CA ARG A 75 7.91 6.90 7.73
C ARG A 75 7.71 5.38 7.67
N LEU A 76 8.78 4.60 7.86
CA LEU A 76 8.67 3.14 7.94
C LEU A 76 7.90 2.70 9.19
N LEU A 77 8.17 3.30 10.35
CA LEU A 77 7.43 3.02 11.58
C LEU A 77 5.95 3.34 11.44
N ASP A 78 5.61 4.49 10.86
CA ASP A 78 4.23 4.92 10.63
C ASP A 78 3.49 3.92 9.72
N THR A 79 4.15 3.46 8.67
CA THR A 79 3.65 2.41 7.77
C THR A 79 3.35 1.11 8.53
N ILE A 80 4.28 0.66 9.39
CA ILE A 80 4.10 -0.57 10.18
C ILE A 80 2.93 -0.42 11.16
N ARG A 81 2.82 0.74 11.84
CA ARG A 81 1.71 1.04 12.76
C ARG A 81 0.36 1.10 12.06
N ALA A 82 0.28 1.74 10.90
CA ALA A 82 -0.91 1.74 10.06
C ALA A 82 -1.28 0.31 9.62
N GLY A 83 -0.28 -0.54 9.37
CA GLY A 83 -0.44 -1.95 9.06
C GLY A 83 -1.06 -2.80 10.15
N GLN A 84 -0.72 -2.52 11.42
CA GLN A 84 -1.26 -3.23 12.58
C GLN A 84 -2.67 -2.73 12.94
N SER A 85 -2.95 -1.45 12.70
CA SER A 85 -4.25 -0.83 12.95
C SER A 85 -5.19 -0.99 11.76
N CYS A 86 -5.48 -2.22 11.33
CA CYS A 86 -6.54 -2.48 10.35
C CYS A 86 -7.91 -2.34 11.04
N VAL A 87 -8.31 -1.10 11.32
CA VAL A 87 -9.65 -0.80 11.84
C VAL A 87 -10.62 -0.88 10.67
N LEU A 88 -11.53 -1.85 10.72
CA LEU A 88 -12.63 -2.07 9.75
C LEU A 88 -13.56 -0.86 9.62
N ALA A 89 -13.65 -0.02 10.67
CA ALA A 89 -14.41 1.22 10.71
C ALA A 89 -13.50 2.46 10.64
N SER A 90 -12.71 2.59 9.56
CA SER A 90 -11.96 3.83 9.32
C SER A 90 -12.88 4.83 8.61
N PRO A 91 -13.12 6.04 9.14
CA PRO A 91 -13.87 7.10 8.44
C PRO A 91 -13.31 7.42 7.05
N VAL A 92 -12.03 7.12 6.84
CA VAL A 92 -11.37 7.20 5.53
C VAL A 92 -12.02 6.27 4.51
N ILE A 93 -12.32 5.02 4.88
CA ILE A 93 -12.89 4.00 3.99
C ILE A 93 -14.29 4.42 3.55
N GLU A 94 -15.13 4.85 4.49
CA GLU A 94 -16.47 5.37 4.20
C GLU A 94 -16.39 6.60 3.29
N ARG A 95 -15.49 7.54 3.59
CA ARG A 95 -15.28 8.74 2.78
C ARG A 95 -14.82 8.43 1.36
N VAL A 96 -13.84 7.54 1.17
CA VAL A 96 -13.32 7.25 -0.17
C VAL A 96 -14.26 6.39 -1.00
N ALA A 97 -15.16 5.64 -0.35
CA ALA A 97 -16.20 4.86 -1.02
C ALA A 97 -17.33 5.75 -1.59
N GLN A 98 -17.41 7.02 -1.16
CA GLN A 98 -18.39 8.01 -1.61
C GLN A 98 -17.75 9.12 -2.46
N PRO A 99 -18.48 9.73 -3.42
CA PRO A 99 -18.00 10.93 -4.09
C PRO A 99 -17.80 12.05 -3.08
N THR A 100 -16.56 12.52 -2.93
CA THR A 100 -16.24 13.57 -1.95
C THR A 100 -16.31 14.95 -2.61
N LEU A 101 -16.91 15.94 -1.95
CA LEU A 101 -16.78 17.34 -2.34
C LEU A 101 -15.47 17.90 -1.75
N THR A 102 -14.63 18.45 -2.61
CA THR A 102 -13.46 19.23 -2.17
C THR A 102 -13.90 20.57 -1.58
N GLU A 103 -13.05 21.21 -0.77
CA GLU A 103 -13.31 22.56 -0.22
C GLU A 103 -13.65 23.59 -1.32
N ASP A 104 -13.07 23.42 -2.52
CA ASP A 104 -13.34 24.24 -3.70
C ASP A 104 -14.65 23.85 -4.44
N GLY A 105 -15.50 23.00 -3.87
CA GLY A 105 -16.78 22.57 -4.45
C GLY A 105 -16.69 21.54 -5.60
N ARG A 106 -15.49 21.04 -5.94
CA ARG A 106 -15.32 20.03 -7.00
C ARG A 106 -15.55 18.62 -6.47
N ARG A 107 -16.26 17.76 -7.22
CA ARG A 107 -16.45 16.34 -6.86
C ARG A 107 -15.21 15.50 -7.20
N ALA A 108 -14.64 14.85 -6.20
CA ALA A 108 -13.64 13.81 -6.33
C ALA A 108 -14.34 12.44 -6.50
N PRO A 109 -14.06 11.70 -7.59
CA PRO A 109 -14.66 10.38 -7.80
C PRO A 109 -14.25 9.37 -6.72
N ALA A 110 -15.24 8.61 -6.22
CA ALA A 110 -15.10 7.60 -5.17
C ALA A 110 -14.18 6.44 -5.59
N LEU A 111 -13.20 6.04 -4.78
CA LEU A 111 -12.35 4.87 -4.98
C LEU A 111 -13.09 3.60 -4.55
N ARG A 112 -14.00 3.14 -5.43
CA ARG A 112 -14.84 1.96 -5.22
C ARG A 112 -13.97 0.73 -4.91
N PHE A 113 -14.26 0.10 -3.78
CA PHE A 113 -13.67 -1.18 -3.42
C PHE A 113 -14.05 -2.25 -4.46
N ALA A 114 -13.19 -3.24 -4.66
CA ALA A 114 -13.32 -4.32 -5.66
C ALA A 114 -13.30 -3.90 -7.15
N ASP A 115 -13.26 -2.61 -7.50
CA ASP A 115 -12.98 -2.19 -8.87
C ASP A 115 -11.55 -2.61 -9.27
N PRO A 116 -11.34 -3.35 -10.38
CA PRO A 116 -10.02 -3.92 -10.72
C PRO A 116 -8.91 -2.87 -10.83
N ARG A 117 -9.22 -1.67 -11.36
CA ARG A 117 -8.26 -0.58 -11.50
C ARG A 117 -7.93 0.03 -10.14
N VAL A 118 -8.93 0.24 -9.28
CA VAL A 118 -8.70 0.72 -7.90
C VAL A 118 -7.91 -0.30 -7.09
N MET A 119 -8.17 -1.59 -7.25
CA MET A 119 -7.42 -2.66 -6.58
C MET A 119 -5.97 -2.71 -7.05
N ALA A 120 -5.71 -2.61 -8.35
CA ALA A 120 -4.35 -2.53 -8.89
C ALA A 120 -3.63 -1.25 -8.44
N LEU A 121 -4.33 -0.11 -8.38
CA LEU A 121 -3.77 1.16 -7.90
C LEU A 121 -3.41 1.11 -6.41
N THR A 122 -4.32 0.61 -5.57
CA THR A 122 -4.09 0.49 -4.11
C THR A 122 -3.04 -0.56 -3.78
N GLY A 123 -2.98 -1.67 -4.51
CA GLY A 123 -1.88 -2.64 -4.43
C GLY A 123 -0.54 -2.01 -4.81
N ALA A 124 -0.50 -1.18 -5.87
CA ALA A 124 0.72 -0.50 -6.30
C ALA A 124 1.17 0.54 -5.26
N LEU A 125 0.22 1.25 -4.64
CA LEU A 125 0.48 2.14 -3.49
C LEU A 125 1.02 1.35 -2.29
N CYS A 126 0.45 0.17 -2.00
CA CYS A 126 0.90 -0.70 -0.91
C CYS A 126 2.36 -1.16 -1.12
N LEU A 127 2.73 -1.56 -2.33
CA LEU A 127 4.12 -1.90 -2.67
C LEU A 127 5.06 -0.70 -2.53
N SER A 128 4.53 0.50 -2.75
CA SER A 128 5.29 1.75 -2.68
C SER A 128 5.36 2.34 -1.27
N LEU A 129 4.74 1.72 -0.25
CA LEU A 129 4.80 2.20 1.13
C LEU A 129 6.23 2.28 1.67
N PHE A 130 7.09 1.38 1.21
CA PHE A 130 8.50 1.32 1.58
C PHE A 130 9.38 2.25 0.73
N ALA A 131 8.81 2.94 -0.26
CA ALA A 131 9.57 3.89 -1.08
C ALA A 131 9.86 5.15 -0.25
N VAL A 132 11.07 5.18 0.33
CA VAL A 132 11.57 6.29 1.17
C VAL A 132 11.45 7.65 0.44
N THR A 133 11.59 7.65 -0.88
CA THR A 133 11.56 8.85 -1.72
C THR A 133 10.16 9.26 -2.22
N GLY A 134 9.12 8.47 -1.95
CA GLY A 134 7.80 8.67 -2.57
C GLY A 134 7.67 8.08 -3.98
N VAL A 135 6.53 8.32 -4.62
CA VAL A 135 6.16 7.78 -5.94
C VAL A 135 6.03 8.87 -6.98
N THR A 136 6.36 8.54 -8.22
CA THR A 136 6.14 9.39 -9.40
C THR A 136 5.03 8.79 -10.26
N ASN A 137 4.52 9.55 -11.24
CA ASN A 137 3.62 9.01 -12.26
C ASN A 137 4.25 7.77 -12.92
N ASN A 138 5.51 7.87 -13.36
CA ASN A 138 6.17 6.77 -14.06
C ASN A 138 6.30 5.52 -13.20
N SER A 139 6.78 5.66 -11.95
CA SER A 139 6.99 4.51 -11.06
C SER A 139 5.68 3.85 -10.63
N LEU A 140 4.66 4.64 -10.27
CA LEU A 140 3.37 4.10 -9.85
C LEU A 140 2.64 3.46 -11.05
N ARG A 141 2.68 4.09 -12.23
CA ARG A 141 2.07 3.57 -13.47
C ARG A 141 2.62 2.21 -13.85
N ALA A 142 3.94 2.02 -13.77
CA ALA A 142 4.56 0.74 -14.07
C ALA A 142 4.04 -0.37 -13.13
N LEU A 143 3.93 -0.08 -11.83
CA LEU A 143 3.41 -1.03 -10.85
C LEU A 143 1.91 -1.32 -11.06
N THR A 144 1.11 -0.28 -11.28
CA THR A 144 -0.33 -0.42 -11.52
C THR A 144 -0.62 -1.19 -12.80
N ALA A 145 0.10 -0.91 -13.90
CA ALA A 145 -0.02 -1.67 -15.16
C ALA A 145 0.25 -3.16 -14.94
N ARG A 146 1.33 -3.48 -14.21
CA ARG A 146 1.72 -4.86 -13.90
C ARG A 146 0.65 -5.58 -13.08
N MET A 147 0.05 -4.91 -12.10
CA MET A 147 -1.00 -5.50 -11.26
C MET A 147 -2.34 -5.63 -11.97
N LEU A 148 -2.66 -4.69 -12.87
CA LEU A 148 -3.89 -4.72 -13.64
C LEU A 148 -3.86 -5.77 -14.75
N GLY A 149 -2.67 -6.11 -15.24
CA GLY A 149 -2.48 -7.09 -16.33
C GLY A 149 -2.87 -6.56 -17.72
N THR A 150 -3.15 -5.27 -17.85
CA THR A 150 -3.55 -4.63 -19.11
C THR A 150 -2.87 -3.27 -19.31
N GLY A 151 -3.05 -2.67 -20.49
CA GLY A 151 -2.48 -1.37 -20.82
C GLY A 151 -2.94 -0.27 -19.87
N TYR A 152 -1.99 0.45 -19.28
CA TYR A 152 -2.27 1.51 -18.32
C TYR A 152 -1.47 2.78 -18.65
N THR A 153 -2.18 3.82 -19.10
CA THR A 153 -1.60 5.00 -19.76
C THR A 153 -1.14 6.08 -18.77
N THR A 154 -0.26 6.97 -19.25
CA THR A 154 0.20 8.14 -18.48
C THR A 154 -0.96 9.06 -18.10
N SER A 155 -1.93 9.27 -18.99
CA SER A 155 -3.11 10.09 -18.73
C SER A 155 -4.03 9.49 -17.67
N GLN A 156 -4.20 8.16 -17.69
CA GLN A 156 -4.92 7.42 -16.64
C GLN A 156 -4.23 7.56 -15.27
N MET A 157 -2.89 7.45 -15.23
CA MET A 157 -2.15 7.66 -13.98
C MET A 157 -2.24 9.11 -13.49
N THR A 158 -2.14 10.10 -14.38
CA THR A 158 -2.30 11.52 -14.00
C THR A 158 -3.68 11.77 -13.39
N TYR A 159 -4.73 11.18 -13.98
CA TYR A 159 -6.08 11.25 -13.46
C TYR A 159 -6.18 10.62 -12.05
N ASP A 160 -5.63 9.42 -11.85
CA ASP A 160 -5.70 8.76 -10.55
C ASP A 160 -4.81 9.42 -9.49
N LEU A 161 -3.66 9.97 -9.84
CA LEU A 161 -2.86 10.79 -8.92
C LEU A 161 -3.63 12.04 -8.46
N ARG A 162 -4.34 12.69 -9.37
CA ARG A 162 -5.22 13.83 -9.03
C ARG A 162 -6.33 13.38 -8.09
N ARG A 163 -6.99 12.26 -8.40
CA ARG A 163 -8.06 11.69 -7.58
C ARG A 163 -7.59 11.29 -6.18
N LEU A 164 -6.43 10.64 -6.06
CA LEU A 164 -5.81 10.30 -4.79
C LEU A 164 -5.49 11.55 -3.95
N ARG A 165 -5.02 12.63 -4.59
CA ARG A 165 -4.79 13.92 -3.92
C ARG A 165 -6.07 14.56 -3.42
N PHE A 166 -7.11 14.60 -4.25
CA PHE A 166 -8.38 15.19 -3.85
C PHE A 166 -9.07 14.42 -2.70
N ASN A 167 -8.82 13.11 -2.60
CA ASN A 167 -9.29 12.31 -1.47
C ASN A 167 -8.37 12.38 -0.24
N GLY A 168 -7.32 13.22 -0.27
CA GLY A 168 -6.37 13.39 0.84
C GLY A 168 -5.47 12.17 1.10
N LEU A 169 -5.35 11.25 0.14
CA LEU A 169 -4.61 9.98 0.30
C LEU A 169 -3.13 10.11 -0.03
N ILE A 170 -2.79 11.07 -0.89
CA ILE A 170 -1.40 11.40 -1.20
C ILE A 170 -1.24 12.92 -1.19
N ARG A 171 -0.04 13.39 -0.89
CA ARG A 171 0.37 14.79 -1.06
C ARG A 171 1.55 14.87 -2.01
N ARG A 172 1.59 15.94 -2.80
CA ARG A 172 2.73 16.24 -3.68
C ARG A 172 3.84 16.88 -2.85
N ILE A 173 5.09 16.49 -3.06
CA ILE A 173 6.25 17.20 -2.51
C ILE A 173 6.44 18.47 -3.35
N GLU A 174 6.56 19.61 -2.68
CA GLU A 174 6.74 20.91 -3.33
C GLU A 174 7.88 20.89 -4.34
N HIS A 175 7.69 21.62 -5.45
CA HIS A 175 8.65 21.76 -6.55
C HIS A 175 9.08 20.46 -7.26
N THR A 176 8.46 19.31 -6.98
CA THR A 176 8.78 18.02 -7.62
C THR A 176 7.56 17.35 -8.25
N HIS A 177 7.74 16.32 -9.08
CA HIS A 177 6.64 15.46 -9.56
C HIS A 177 6.47 14.20 -8.70
N THR A 178 6.85 14.31 -7.43
CA THR A 178 6.88 13.20 -6.48
C THR A 178 5.75 13.34 -5.48
N TYR A 179 5.11 12.22 -5.14
CA TYR A 179 4.00 12.14 -4.23
C TYR A 179 4.34 11.20 -3.07
N VAL A 180 3.86 11.51 -1.88
CA VAL A 180 3.99 10.67 -0.70
C VAL A 180 2.61 10.37 -0.15
N LEU A 181 2.41 9.16 0.37
CA LEU A 181 1.14 8.78 0.98
C LEU A 181 0.96 9.54 2.28
N THR A 182 -0.28 9.96 2.54
CA THR A 182 -0.72 10.44 3.86
C THR A 182 -1.02 9.25 4.77
N PRO A 183 -1.19 9.44 6.09
CA PRO A 183 -1.64 8.36 6.98
C PRO A 183 -2.92 7.68 6.49
N ASP A 184 -3.87 8.45 5.94
CA ASP A 184 -5.11 7.94 5.36
C ASP A 184 -4.86 7.09 4.12
N GLY A 185 -3.97 7.54 3.22
CA GLY A 185 -3.56 6.76 2.06
C GLY A 185 -2.86 5.46 2.41
N GLN A 186 -2.03 5.46 3.45
CA GLN A 186 -1.37 4.25 3.94
C GLN A 186 -2.39 3.25 4.47
N ARG A 187 -3.32 3.69 5.34
CA ARG A 187 -4.40 2.85 5.88
C ARG A 187 -5.26 2.28 4.75
N LEU A 188 -5.63 3.10 3.77
CA LEU A 188 -6.43 2.65 2.63
C LEU A 188 -5.71 1.57 1.82
N ALA A 189 -4.46 1.85 1.40
CA ALA A 189 -3.69 0.92 0.57
C ALA A 189 -3.52 -0.44 1.26
N ILE A 190 -3.15 -0.43 2.55
CA ILE A 190 -3.02 -1.66 3.34
C ILE A 190 -4.37 -2.37 3.48
N PHE A 191 -5.43 -1.64 3.82
CA PHE A 191 -6.74 -2.23 4.06
C PHE A 191 -7.32 -2.87 2.80
N TYR A 192 -7.33 -2.15 1.66
CA TYR A 192 -7.86 -2.67 0.40
C TYR A 192 -7.10 -3.93 -0.02
N THR A 193 -5.75 -3.89 0.01
CA THR A 193 -4.94 -5.05 -0.38
C THR A 193 -5.09 -6.22 0.58
N LYS A 194 -5.09 -6.00 1.90
CA LYS A 194 -5.29 -7.08 2.88
C LYS A 194 -6.69 -7.70 2.76
N LEU A 195 -7.73 -6.88 2.67
CA LEU A 195 -9.11 -7.38 2.59
C LEU A 195 -9.30 -8.20 1.32
N ASN A 196 -8.84 -7.69 0.17
CA ASN A 196 -8.96 -8.41 -1.10
C ASN A 196 -8.13 -9.69 -1.13
N ASP A 197 -6.85 -9.63 -0.79
CA ASP A 197 -5.93 -10.76 -1.02
C ASP A 197 -5.92 -11.79 0.11
N ARG A 198 -6.17 -11.37 1.35
CA ARG A 198 -6.11 -12.27 2.52
C ARG A 198 -7.46 -12.74 3.03
N LEU A 199 -8.54 -12.02 2.73
CA LEU A 199 -9.88 -12.36 3.19
C LEU A 199 -10.77 -12.77 2.01
N LEU A 200 -11.04 -11.86 1.08
CA LEU A 200 -12.04 -12.07 0.04
C LEU A 200 -11.59 -13.09 -1.00
N ARG A 201 -10.37 -13.02 -1.53
CA ARG A 201 -9.89 -14.02 -2.51
C ARG A 201 -9.92 -15.45 -1.95
N PRO A 202 -9.40 -15.72 -0.74
CA PRO A 202 -9.52 -17.04 -0.14
C PRO A 202 -10.96 -17.48 0.11
N LEU A 203 -11.86 -16.58 0.52
CA LEU A 203 -13.27 -16.89 0.74
C LEU A 203 -14.04 -17.12 -0.57
N LEU A 204 -13.76 -16.35 -1.62
CA LEU A 204 -14.38 -16.49 -2.93
C LEU A 204 -13.85 -17.70 -3.72
N ALA A 205 -12.65 -18.18 -3.38
CA ALA A 205 -12.11 -19.44 -3.88
C ALA A 205 -12.36 -20.60 -2.90
N ALA A 206 -13.19 -20.39 -1.87
CA ALA A 206 -13.41 -21.39 -0.84
C ALA A 206 -14.23 -22.58 -1.34
N ASP A 207 -14.92 -22.46 -2.47
CA ASP A 207 -15.56 -23.56 -3.18
C ASP A 207 -14.56 -24.48 -3.91
N GLN A 208 -13.31 -24.02 -4.10
CA GLN A 208 -12.31 -24.76 -4.84
C GLN A 208 -11.67 -25.88 -3.99
N PRO A 209 -11.21 -26.99 -4.61
CA PRO A 209 -10.66 -28.14 -3.87
C PRO A 209 -9.50 -27.80 -2.94
N GLN A 210 -8.71 -26.78 -3.30
CA GLN A 210 -7.55 -26.29 -2.53
C GLN A 210 -7.89 -25.47 -1.28
N ALA A 211 -9.17 -25.11 -1.06
CA ALA A 211 -9.57 -24.40 0.14
C ALA A 211 -9.55 -25.32 1.38
N PRO A 212 -9.31 -24.77 2.59
CA PRO A 212 -9.35 -25.56 3.82
C PRO A 212 -10.69 -26.31 3.99
N PRO A 213 -10.70 -27.62 4.29
CA PRO A 213 -11.92 -28.42 4.38
C PRO A 213 -12.97 -27.86 5.35
N ASN A 214 -12.53 -27.38 6.50
CA ASN A 214 -13.41 -26.79 7.51
C ASN A 214 -14.10 -25.51 7.01
N LEU A 215 -13.41 -24.71 6.20
CA LEU A 215 -13.97 -23.49 5.62
C LEU A 215 -15.02 -23.82 4.55
N ARG A 216 -14.70 -24.78 3.67
CA ARG A 216 -15.64 -25.33 2.68
C ARG A 216 -16.93 -25.81 3.34
N GLN A 217 -16.79 -26.65 4.36
CA GLN A 217 -17.94 -27.23 5.04
C GLN A 217 -18.80 -26.15 5.71
N ALA A 218 -18.18 -25.17 6.37
CA ALA A 218 -18.90 -24.06 6.99
C ALA A 218 -19.69 -23.24 5.97
N LEU A 219 -19.12 -22.96 4.79
CA LEU A 219 -19.81 -22.23 3.73
C LEU A 219 -20.97 -23.04 3.14
N THR A 220 -20.78 -24.34 2.87
CA THR A 220 -21.87 -25.22 2.42
C THR A 220 -23.02 -25.26 3.44
N THR A 221 -22.71 -25.27 4.74
CA THR A 221 -23.74 -25.19 5.79
C THR A 221 -24.49 -23.86 5.76
N ILE A 222 -23.80 -22.73 5.54
CA ILE A 222 -24.44 -21.42 5.38
C ILE A 222 -25.36 -21.41 4.15
N ASP A 223 -24.87 -21.90 3.00
CA ASP A 223 -25.64 -21.94 1.76
C ASP A 223 -26.92 -22.76 1.95
N HIS A 224 -26.83 -23.96 2.55
CA HIS A 224 -28.01 -24.78 2.87
C HIS A 224 -29.02 -24.03 3.75
N HIS A 225 -28.56 -23.33 4.80
CA HIS A 225 -29.47 -22.56 5.66
C HIS A 225 -30.10 -21.36 4.94
N VAL A 226 -29.38 -20.69 4.05
CA VAL A 226 -29.91 -19.59 3.25
C VAL A 226 -30.95 -20.12 2.25
N ASP A 227 -30.66 -21.22 1.57
CA ASP A 227 -31.57 -21.86 0.62
C ASP A 227 -32.85 -22.36 1.33
N ASP A 228 -32.70 -23.02 2.48
CA ASP A 228 -33.81 -23.46 3.31
C ASP A 228 -34.68 -22.28 3.76
N TYR A 229 -34.05 -21.17 4.18
CA TYR A 229 -34.76 -19.96 4.57
C TYR A 229 -35.51 -19.33 3.38
N ILE A 230 -34.89 -19.23 2.20
CA ILE A 230 -35.52 -18.70 0.98
C ILE A 230 -36.71 -19.57 0.57
N ALA A 231 -36.54 -20.89 0.60
CA ALA A 231 -37.58 -21.86 0.27
C ALA A 231 -38.76 -21.79 1.24
N GLN A 232 -38.50 -21.68 2.55
CA GLN A 232 -39.52 -21.53 3.59
C GLN A 232 -40.23 -20.18 3.51
N ALA A 233 -39.50 -19.11 3.19
CA ALA A 233 -40.05 -17.76 3.03
C ALA A 233 -40.88 -17.57 1.75
N ARG A 234 -40.92 -18.57 0.85
CA ARG A 234 -41.56 -18.50 -0.48
C ARG A 234 -41.11 -17.29 -1.30
N LEU A 235 -39.89 -16.81 -1.07
CA LEU A 235 -39.31 -15.76 -1.88
C LEU A 235 -39.04 -16.36 -3.26
N LYS A 236 -39.60 -15.75 -4.31
CA LYS A 236 -39.33 -16.20 -5.68
C LYS A 236 -37.82 -16.15 -5.92
N THR A 237 -37.23 -17.27 -6.32
CA THR A 237 -35.87 -17.30 -6.85
C THR A 237 -35.79 -16.31 -8.01
N ALA A 238 -34.86 -15.36 -7.94
CA ALA A 238 -34.66 -14.42 -9.03
C ALA A 238 -34.22 -15.21 -10.28
N ALA A 239 -34.98 -15.04 -11.36
CA ALA A 239 -34.71 -15.62 -12.68
C ALA A 239 -33.52 -14.95 -13.36
#